data_AF-A0A7X3PR64-F1
#
_entry.id   AF-A0A7X3PR64-F1
#
_cell.length_a   1.000
_cell.length_b   1.000
_cell.length_c   1.000
_cell.angle_alpha   90.00
_cell.angle_beta   90.00
_cell.angle_gamma   90.00
#
_symmetry.space_group_name_H-M   'P 1'
#
loop_
_entity.id
_entity.type
_entity.pdbx_description
1 polymer ?
#
loop_
_entity_poly.entity_id
_entity_poly.type
_entity_poly.pdbx_seq_one_letter_code
_entity_poly.pdbx_strand_id
1 'polypeptide(L)'
;MKLKLREHIEGYLFISPWILGMVLFALGPILASFGLAFTRWNLFTEPEYVGWANFQKLAHDPLFYKSVFNTIYYTVFAVPLGLVLALGLAML
;
A
#
# COMPACT_ATOMS: atom_id res chain seq x y z
N MET A 1 -37.78 16.19 -0.66
CA MET A 1 -36.59 15.83 -1.47
C MET A 1 -35.32 16.60 -1.09
N LYS A 2 -35.38 17.93 -0.83
CA LYS A 2 -34.20 18.74 -0.43
C LYS A 2 -33.57 18.40 0.94
N LEU A 3 -34.35 17.84 1.89
CA LEU A 3 -33.86 17.48 3.22
C LEU A 3 -32.81 16.34 3.17
N LYS A 4 -33.10 15.30 2.38
CA LYS A 4 -32.20 14.16 2.19
C LYS A 4 -30.84 14.57 1.63
N LEU A 5 -30.79 15.56 0.71
CA LEU A 5 -29.53 16.00 0.13
C LEU A 5 -28.65 16.75 1.15
N ARG A 6 -29.24 17.52 2.08
CA ARG A 6 -28.49 18.19 3.15
C ARG A 6 -27.90 17.18 4.14
N GLU A 7 -28.66 16.15 4.52
CA GLU A 7 -28.17 15.09 5.42
C GLU A 7 -26.96 14.34 4.84
N HIS A 8 -26.95 14.10 3.52
CA HIS A 8 -25.79 13.47 2.87
C HIS A 8 -24.57 14.38 2.87
N ILE A 9 -24.73 15.68 2.60
CA ILE A 9 -23.64 16.66 2.60
C ILE A 9 -23.02 16.80 4.00
N GLU A 10 -23.85 16.84 5.05
CA GLU A 10 -23.40 16.91 6.44
C GLU A 10 -22.61 15.64 6.83
N GLY A 11 -23.07 14.46 6.40
CA GLY A 11 -22.32 13.21 6.57
C GLY A 11 -20.96 13.22 5.87
N TYR A 12 -20.91 13.68 4.61
CA TYR A 12 -19.64 13.80 3.87
C TYR A 12 -18.68 14.81 4.48
N LEU A 13 -19.19 15.94 4.98
CA LEU A 13 -18.38 16.94 5.70
C LEU A 13 -17.77 16.34 6.96
N PHE A 14 -18.54 15.53 7.71
CA PHE A 14 -18.05 14.91 8.95
C PHE A 14 -16.93 13.90 8.71
N ILE A 15 -17.01 13.10 7.64
CA ILE A 15 -15.96 12.14 7.28
C ILE A 15 -14.84 12.77 6.44
N SER A 16 -15.02 13.99 5.92
CA SER A 16 -14.05 14.64 5.04
C SER A 16 -12.65 14.78 5.62
N PRO A 17 -12.43 15.05 6.93
CA PRO A 17 -11.06 15.13 7.47
C PRO A 17 -10.33 13.78 7.38
N TRP A 18 -11.04 12.68 7.61
CA TRP A 18 -10.47 11.33 7.47
C TRP A 18 -10.17 11.01 6.00
N ILE A 19 -11.10 11.31 5.09
CA ILE A 19 -10.90 11.10 3.65
C ILE A 19 -9.70 11.91 3.14
N LEU A 20 -9.62 13.18 3.52
CA LEU A 20 -8.49 14.05 3.15
C LEU A 20 -7.17 13.49 3.69
N GLY A 21 -7.14 13.05 4.94
CA GLY A 21 -5.96 12.39 5.51
C GLY A 21 -5.56 11.13 4.74
N MET A 22 -6.53 10.26 4.45
CA MET A 22 -6.30 9.04 3.67
C MET A 22 -5.77 9.37 2.26
N VAL A 23 -6.36 10.34 1.57
CA VAL A 23 -5.94 10.72 0.22
C VAL A 23 -4.53 11.33 0.22
N LEU A 24 -4.21 12.19 1.19
CA LEU A 24 -2.93 12.88 1.22
C LEU A 24 -1.78 11.99 1.72
N PHE A 25 -2.03 11.13 2.71
CA PHE A 25 -0.97 10.41 3.42
C PHE A 25 -0.93 8.91 3.13
N ALA A 26 -1.99 8.32 2.59
CA ALA A 26 -1.97 6.92 2.17
C ALA A 26 -2.03 6.81 0.64
N LEU A 27 -3.13 7.26 0.03
CA LEU A 27 -3.36 7.07 -1.40
C LEU A 27 -2.40 7.90 -2.26
N GLY A 28 -2.11 9.14 -1.88
CA GLY A 28 -1.19 10.04 -2.58
C GLY A 28 0.20 9.42 -2.74
N PRO A 29 0.88 9.00 -1.66
CA PRO A 29 2.17 8.32 -1.73
C PRO A 29 2.13 6.99 -2.50
N ILE A 30 1.02 6.23 -2.41
CA ILE A 30 0.84 5.00 -3.20
C ILE A 30 0.82 5.32 -4.70
N LEU A 31 0.03 6.31 -5.12
CA LEU A 31 -0.06 6.73 -6.52
C LEU A 31 1.26 7.31 -7.03
N ALA A 32 1.94 8.11 -6.20
CA ALA A 32 3.27 8.63 -6.51
C ALA A 32 4.28 7.48 -6.69
N SER A 33 4.31 6.52 -5.76
CA SER A 33 5.20 5.35 -5.84
C SER A 33 4.90 4.49 -7.07
N PHE A 34 3.62 4.36 -7.44
CA PHE A 34 3.21 3.67 -8.67
C PHE A 34 3.76 4.37 -9.91
N GLY A 35 3.66 5.70 -10.02
CA GLY A 35 4.26 6.46 -11.12
C GLY A 35 5.79 6.36 -11.15
N LEU A 36 6.42 6.43 -9.98
CA LEU A 36 7.87 6.28 -9.84
C LEU A 36 8.38 4.89 -10.20
N ALA A 37 7.56 3.84 -10.09
CA ALA A 37 7.96 2.49 -10.49
C ALA A 37 8.34 2.39 -11.99
N PHE A 38 7.78 3.26 -12.83
CA PHE A 38 8.11 3.38 -14.26
C PHE A 38 9.25 4.35 -14.56
N THR A 39 9.81 4.96 -13.52
CA THR A 39 10.83 6.00 -13.61
C THR A 39 12.13 5.49 -12.99
N ARG A 40 13.27 5.75 -13.64
CA ARG A 40 14.58 5.55 -13.05
C ARG A 40 14.95 6.82 -12.31
N TRP A 41 14.89 6.76 -10.98
CA TRP A 41 15.19 7.91 -10.15
C TRP A 41 15.90 7.48 -8.87
N ASN A 42 17.06 8.08 -8.60
CA ASN A 42 17.89 7.80 -7.43
C ASN A 42 17.92 8.97 -6.44
N LEU A 43 16.98 9.92 -6.55
CA LEU A 43 16.87 11.16 -5.77
C LEU A 43 17.96 12.21 -6.01
N PHE A 44 19.10 11.85 -6.60
CA PHE A 44 20.21 12.77 -6.88
C PHE A 44 20.30 13.21 -8.34
N THR A 45 19.73 12.41 -9.26
CA THR A 45 19.65 12.72 -10.68
C THR A 45 18.24 13.13 -11.09
N GLU A 46 18.12 13.75 -12.26
CA GLU A 46 16.80 13.99 -12.86
C GLU A 46 16.05 12.66 -13.07
N PRO A 47 14.73 12.63 -12.81
CA PRO A 47 13.91 11.44 -13.01
C PRO A 47 13.76 11.12 -14.50
N GLU A 48 14.16 9.92 -14.92
CA GLU A 48 14.05 9.46 -16.31
C GLU A 48 12.90 8.45 -16.45
N TYR A 49 11.90 8.73 -17.29
CA TYR A 49 10.83 7.76 -17.54
C TYR A 49 11.34 6.61 -18.41
N VAL A 50 11.36 5.39 -17.86
CA VAL A 50 11.91 4.19 -18.51
C VAL A 50 10.84 3.13 -18.82
N GLY A 51 9.56 3.45 -18.57
CA GLY A 51 8.44 2.55 -18.80
C GLY A 51 8.61 1.22 -18.04
N TRP A 52 8.56 0.09 -18.76
CA TRP A 52 8.60 -1.25 -18.17
C TRP A 52 10.00 -1.77 -17.87
N ALA A 53 11.07 -1.02 -18.18
CA ALA A 53 12.44 -1.50 -18.06
C ALA A 53 12.81 -1.93 -16.62
N ASN A 54 12.28 -1.23 -15.61
CA ASN A 54 12.48 -1.59 -14.21
C ASN A 54 11.89 -2.96 -13.88
N PHE A 55 10.69 -3.25 -14.38
CA PHE A 55 10.02 -4.54 -14.18
C PHE A 55 10.72 -5.68 -14.93
N GLN A 56 11.19 -5.44 -16.16
CA GLN A 56 11.97 -6.42 -16.90
C GLN A 56 13.29 -6.76 -16.19
N LYS A 57 13.97 -5.75 -15.63
CA LYS A 57 15.17 -5.97 -14.81
C LYS A 57 14.84 -6.81 -13.56
N LEU A 58 13.76 -6.48 -12.87
CA LEU A 58 13.31 -7.18 -11.67
C LEU A 58 12.96 -8.65 -11.94
N ALA A 59 12.32 -8.93 -13.08
CA ALA A 59 11.93 -10.28 -13.48
C ALA A 59 13.11 -11.24 -13.69
N HIS A 60 14.32 -10.72 -13.92
CA HIS A 60 15.54 -11.51 -14.07
C HIS A 60 16.46 -11.44 -12.83
N ASP A 61 16.03 -10.76 -11.76
CA ASP A 61 16.84 -10.58 -10.55
C ASP A 61 16.62 -11.76 -9.59
N PRO A 62 17.63 -12.61 -9.33
CA PRO A 62 17.49 -13.72 -8.38
C PRO A 62 17.24 -13.25 -6.94
N LEU A 63 17.70 -12.04 -6.57
CA LEU A 63 17.45 -11.50 -5.24
C LEU A 63 15.98 -11.12 -5.04
N PHE A 64 15.30 -10.68 -6.10
CA PHE A 64 13.87 -10.42 -6.05
C PHE A 64 13.09 -11.68 -5.65
N TYR A 65 13.32 -12.80 -6.34
CA TYR A 65 12.64 -14.05 -6.03
C TYR A 65 12.99 -14.58 -4.64
N LYS A 66 14.25 -14.45 -4.21
CA LYS A 66 14.66 -14.81 -2.86
C LYS A 66 13.94 -13.96 -1.81
N SER A 67 13.83 -12.65 -2.04
CA SER A 67 13.13 -11.75 -1.13
C SER A 67 11.63 -12.09 -1.06
N VAL A 68 10.97 -12.32 -2.20
CA VAL A 68 9.57 -12.71 -2.25
C VAL A 68 9.34 -14.03 -1.52
N PHE A 69 10.19 -15.04 -1.75
CA PHE A 69 10.11 -16.31 -1.05
C PHE A 69 10.26 -16.15 0.46
N ASN A 70 11.26 -15.38 0.92
CA ASN A 70 11.48 -15.13 2.34
C ASN A 70 10.27 -14.44 2.99
N THR A 71 9.68 -13.44 2.32
CA THR A 71 8.48 -12.75 2.80
C THR A 71 7.30 -13.71 2.90
N ILE A 72 7.03 -14.50 1.85
CA ILE A 72 5.93 -15.48 1.85
C ILE A 72 6.15 -16.52 2.95
N TYR A 73 7.35 -17.09 3.03
CA TYR A 73 7.72 -18.05 4.06
C TYR A 73 7.45 -17.46 5.45
N TYR A 74 7.99 -16.28 5.75
CA TYR A 74 7.76 -15.60 7.01
C TYR A 74 6.27 -15.39 7.30
N THR A 75 5.51 -14.82 6.36
CA THR A 75 4.08 -14.52 6.53
C THR A 75 3.25 -15.79 6.80
N VAL A 76 3.52 -16.87 6.07
CA VAL A 76 2.79 -18.14 6.20
C VAL A 76 3.00 -18.79 7.58
N PHE A 77 4.14 -18.57 8.22
CA PHE A 77 4.37 -19.07 9.59
C PHE A 77 3.94 -18.07 10.66
N ALA A 78 4.29 -16.79 10.49
CA ALA A 78 4.04 -15.76 11.50
C ALA A 78 2.55 -15.49 11.71
N VAL A 79 1.75 -15.43 10.63
CA VAL A 79 0.33 -15.09 10.74
C VAL A 79 -0.47 -16.18 11.46
N PRO A 80 -0.43 -17.47 11.07
CA PRO A 80 -1.16 -18.51 11.78
C PRO A 80 -0.69 -18.69 13.22
N LEU A 81 0.62 -18.64 13.46
CA LEU A 81 1.16 -18.74 14.82
C LEU A 81 0.65 -17.59 15.70
N GLY A 82 0.70 -16.35 15.17
CA GLY A 82 0.16 -15.18 15.86
C GLY A 82 -1.33 -15.31 16.16
N LEU A 83 -2.12 -15.84 15.22
CA LEU A 83 -3.55 -16.10 15.41
C LEU A 83 -3.80 -17.16 16.48
N VAL A 84 -3.09 -18.29 16.44
CA VAL A 84 -3.24 -19.37 17.44
C VAL A 84 -2.91 -18.86 18.84
N LEU A 85 -1.83 -18.09 18.98
CA LEU A 85 -1.45 -17.51 20.27
C LEU A 85 -2.45 -16.46 20.74
N ALA A 86 -2.88 -15.54 19.87
CA ALA A 86 -3.86 -14.52 20.22
C ALA A 86 -5.20 -15.12 20.67
N LEU A 87 -5.68 -16.14 19.95
CA LEU A 87 -6.91 -16.86 20.31
C LEU A 87 -6.74 -17.68 21.59
N GLY A 88 -5.60 -18.37 21.73
CA GLY A 88 -5.28 -19.13 22.94
C GLY A 88 -5.25 -18.26 24.19
N LEU A 89 -4.67 -17.06 24.10
CA LEU A 89 -4.67 -16.07 25.17
C LEU A 89 -6.07 -15.50 25.44
N ALA A 90 -6.88 -15.29 24.40
CA ALA A 90 -8.24 -14.79 24.57
C ALA A 90 -9.19 -15.78 25.26
N MET A 91 -8.86 -17.09 25.23
CA MET A 91 -9.67 -18.16 25.83
C MET A 91 -9.25 -18.51 27.28
N LEU A 92 -8.13 -17.96 27.77
CA LEU A 92 -7.61 -18.18 29.12
C LEU A 92 -8.12 -17.11 30.10
#